data_AF-A0A3C0MI83-F1
#
_entry.id   AF-A0A3C0MI83-F1
#
_cell.length_a   1.000
_cell.length_b   1.000
_cell.length_c   1.000
_cell.angle_alpha   90.00
_cell.angle_beta   90.00
_cell.angle_gamma   90.00
#
_symmetry.space_group_name_H-M   'P 1'
#
loop_
_entity.id
_entity.type
_entity.pdbx_description
1 polymer ?
#
loop_
_entity_poly.entity_id
_entity_poly.type
_entity_poly.pdbx_seq_one_letter_code
_entity_poly.pdbx_strand_id
1 'polypeptide(L)'
;MSGLYDFVIAPFADYAFMRLALAASLALSVAAAPLGVILVLRRMSLIGDAISHAILPGVAISFLVAGFSLWLMALGGVIAGLLVVLAAGAVSRVTVLKEDASLAAFYLTSLALGV
;
A
#
# COMPACT_ATOMS: atom_id res chain seq x y z
N MET A 1 37.57 14.67 -0.80
CA MET A 1 36.13 14.99 -0.81
C MET A 1 35.34 13.92 -1.61
N SER A 2 35.69 12.63 -1.46
CA SER A 2 35.23 11.55 -2.37
C SER A 2 34.29 10.56 -1.69
N GLY A 3 34.61 10.01 -0.51
CA GLY A 3 33.81 8.93 0.09
C GLY A 3 32.36 9.28 0.46
N LEU A 4 32.06 10.52 0.84
CA LEU A 4 30.69 10.93 1.22
C LEU A 4 29.81 11.18 -0.01
N TYR A 5 30.38 11.70 -1.09
CA TYR A 5 29.67 11.92 -2.35
C TYR A 5 29.31 10.58 -3.01
N ASP A 6 30.26 9.65 -3.03
CA ASP A 6 30.07 8.33 -3.60
C ASP A 6 29.04 7.49 -2.82
N PHE A 7 28.89 7.72 -1.52
CA PHE A 7 27.90 6.99 -0.72
C PHE A 7 26.50 7.62 -0.77
N VAL A 8 26.41 8.95 -0.79
CA VAL A 8 25.12 9.66 -0.65
C VAL A 8 24.53 10.09 -1.98
N ILE A 9 25.34 10.47 -2.95
CA ILE A 9 24.87 11.11 -4.20
C ILE A 9 25.04 10.18 -5.40
N ALA A 10 26.13 9.43 -5.51
CA ALA A 10 26.34 8.51 -6.64
C ALA A 10 25.20 7.49 -6.86
N PRO A 11 24.57 6.89 -5.82
CA PRO A 11 23.46 5.96 -6.03
C PRO A 11 22.25 6.61 -6.73
N PHE A 12 22.02 7.90 -6.51
CA PHE A 12 20.95 8.65 -7.15
C PHE A 12 21.38 9.24 -8.49
N ALA A 13 22.68 9.45 -8.73
CA ALA A 13 23.18 9.93 -10.02
C ALA A 13 23.20 8.80 -11.06
N ASP A 14 23.66 7.61 -10.67
CA ASP A 14 23.98 6.51 -11.59
C ASP A 14 22.78 5.58 -11.85
N TYR A 15 21.86 5.45 -10.90
CA TYR A 15 20.73 4.52 -11.00
C TYR A 15 19.39 5.22 -11.22
N ALA A 16 18.82 5.05 -12.42
CA ALA A 16 17.51 5.59 -12.77
C ALA A 16 16.39 5.10 -11.83
N PHE A 17 16.42 3.84 -11.40
CA PHE A 17 15.42 3.30 -10.48
C PHE A 17 15.43 4.01 -9.11
N MET A 18 16.60 4.43 -8.63
CA MET A 18 16.75 5.12 -7.35
C MET A 18 16.14 6.53 -7.40
N ARG A 19 16.33 7.22 -8.53
CA ARG A 19 15.70 8.52 -8.81
C ARG A 19 14.19 8.42 -8.91
N LEU A 20 13.69 7.40 -9.61
CA LEU A 20 12.27 7.11 -9.73
C LEU A 20 11.66 6.77 -8.36
N ALA A 21 12.32 5.94 -7.56
CA ALA A 21 11.88 5.60 -6.21
C ALA A 21 11.82 6.82 -5.29
N LEU A 22 12.82 7.71 -5.36
CA LEU A 22 12.84 8.96 -4.59
C LEU A 22 11.72 9.93 -5.03
N ALA A 23 11.54 10.12 -6.34
CA ALA A 23 10.47 10.97 -6.85
C ALA A 23 9.10 10.41 -6.47
N ALA A 24 8.91 9.09 -6.57
CA ALA A 24 7.69 8.41 -6.18
C ALA A 24 7.43 8.55 -4.68
N SER A 25 8.41 8.33 -3.81
CA SER A 25 8.25 8.43 -2.35
C SER A 25 7.93 9.85 -1.89
N LEU A 26 8.54 10.87 -2.51
CA LEU A 26 8.20 12.27 -2.24
C LEU A 26 6.78 12.60 -2.69
N ALA A 27 6.38 12.20 -3.90
CA ALA A 27 5.03 12.39 -4.39
C ALA A 27 3.98 11.69 -3.51
N LEU A 28 4.26 10.45 -3.10
CA LEU A 28 3.45 9.67 -2.16
C LEU A 28 3.34 10.35 -0.80
N SER A 29 4.43 10.90 -0.26
CA SER A 29 4.43 11.57 1.05
C SER A 29 3.52 12.79 1.05
N VAL A 30 3.55 13.59 -0.03
CA VAL A 30 2.68 14.76 -0.19
C VAL A 30 1.21 14.34 -0.33
N ALA A 31 0.92 13.26 -1.07
CA ALA A 31 -0.43 12.74 -1.23
C ALA A 31 -0.98 12.06 0.03
N ALA A 32 -0.15 11.34 0.77
CA ALA A 32 -0.53 10.57 1.94
C ALA A 32 -0.79 11.45 3.17
N ALA A 33 -0.11 12.59 3.29
CA ALA A 33 -0.28 13.52 4.42
C ALA A 33 -1.75 13.98 4.63
N PRO A 34 -2.46 14.54 3.64
CA PRO A 34 -3.85 14.95 3.82
C PRO A 34 -4.79 13.75 4.03
N LEU A 35 -4.54 12.62 3.36
CA LEU A 35 -5.32 11.40 3.54
C LEU A 35 -5.21 10.87 4.98
N GLY A 36 -3.99 10.86 5.54
CA GLY A 36 -3.73 10.45 6.91
C GLY A 36 -4.49 11.32 7.92
N VAL A 37 -4.49 12.65 7.74
CA VAL A 37 -5.26 13.56 8.61
C VAL A 37 -6.76 13.25 8.56
N ILE A 38 -7.32 13.04 7.36
CA ILE A 38 -8.75 12.70 7.21
C ILE A 38 -9.07 11.37 7.89
N LEU A 39 -8.23 10.34 7.70
CA LEU A 39 -8.43 9.03 8.31
C LEU A 39 -8.37 9.09 9.83
N VAL A 40 -7.41 9.84 10.40
CA VAL A 40 -7.30 10.02 11.85
C VAL A 40 -8.53 10.76 12.41
N LEU A 41 -8.98 11.84 11.77
CA LEU A 41 -10.18 12.57 12.19
C LEU A 41 -11.45 11.70 12.15
N ARG A 42 -11.51 10.75 11.22
CA ARG A 42 -12.61 9.78 11.11
C ARG A 42 -12.50 8.59 12.08
N ARG A 43 -11.44 8.53 12.91
CA ARG A 43 -11.08 7.37 13.77
C ARG A 43 -10.78 6.09 13.00
N MET A 44 -10.32 6.25 11.76
CA MET A 44 -10.03 5.20 10.79
C MET A 44 -8.52 5.02 10.60
N SER A 45 -7.72 5.15 11.67
CA SER A 45 -6.25 5.17 11.57
C SER A 45 -5.65 3.83 11.13
N LEU A 46 -6.36 2.71 11.37
CA LEU A 46 -5.92 1.35 11.02
C LEU A 46 -6.19 0.97 9.55
N ILE A 47 -6.92 1.80 8.81
CA ILE A 47 -7.25 1.51 7.40
C ILE A 47 -5.99 1.43 6.54
N GLY A 48 -4.99 2.28 6.80
CA GLY A 48 -3.74 2.29 6.02
C GLY A 48 -2.98 0.96 6.12
N ASP A 49 -2.87 0.39 7.32
CA ASP A 49 -2.21 -0.90 7.54
C ASP A 49 -3.03 -2.04 6.90
N ALA A 50 -4.35 -2.04 7.10
CA ALA A 50 -5.24 -3.04 6.51
C ALA A 50 -5.15 -3.08 4.99
N ILE A 51 -5.16 -1.91 4.34
CA ILE A 51 -5.07 -1.80 2.88
C ILE A 51 -3.68 -2.22 2.38
N SER A 52 -2.60 -1.86 3.08
CA SER A 52 -1.24 -2.26 2.68
C SER A 52 -1.10 -3.79 2.61
N HIS A 53 -1.58 -4.49 3.63
CA HIS A 53 -1.54 -5.96 3.65
C HIS A 53 -2.53 -6.62 2.69
N ALA A 54 -3.61 -5.94 2.32
CA ALA A 54 -4.50 -6.40 1.26
C ALA A 54 -3.89 -6.26 -0.15
N ILE A 55 -3.09 -5.21 -0.39
CA ILE A 55 -2.49 -4.92 -1.69
C ILE A 55 -1.31 -5.85 -1.99
N LEU A 56 -0.44 -6.11 -1.00
CA LEU A 56 0.77 -6.94 -1.17
C LEU A 56 0.53 -8.31 -1.85
N PRO A 57 -0.44 -9.14 -1.43
CA PRO A 57 -0.71 -10.42 -2.09
C PRO A 57 -1.22 -10.23 -3.52
N GLY A 58 -2.00 -9.18 -3.80
CA GLY A 58 -2.46 -8.85 -5.16
C GLY A 58 -1.30 -8.54 -6.10
N VAL A 59 -0.34 -7.74 -5.63
CA VAL A 59 0.90 -7.43 -6.37
C VAL A 59 1.73 -8.71 -6.59
N ALA A 60 1.86 -9.56 -5.57
CA ALA A 60 2.60 -10.81 -5.66
C ALA A 60 1.98 -11.79 -6.69
N ILE A 61 0.65 -11.96 -6.67
CA ILE A 61 -0.06 -12.82 -7.63
C ILE A 61 0.13 -12.29 -9.06
N SER A 62 0.00 -10.98 -9.27
CA SER A 62 0.22 -10.39 -10.60
C SER A 62 1.66 -10.53 -11.08
N PHE A 63 2.63 -10.43 -10.19
CA PHE A 63 4.02 -10.72 -10.51
C PHE A 63 4.23 -12.17 -10.94
N LEU A 64 3.62 -13.14 -10.25
CA LEU A 64 3.72 -14.56 -10.60
C LEU A 64 3.11 -14.89 -11.96
N VAL A 65 2.00 -14.25 -12.33
CA VAL A 65 1.29 -14.52 -13.60
C VAL A 65 1.93 -13.81 -14.79
N ALA A 66 2.35 -12.56 -14.61
CA ALA A 66 2.77 -11.69 -15.71
C ALA A 66 4.26 -11.33 -15.71
N GLY A 67 5.02 -11.79 -14.72
CA GLY A 67 6.42 -11.42 -14.53
C GLY A 67 6.60 -9.96 -14.09
N PHE A 68 7.75 -9.38 -14.43
CA PHE A 68 8.18 -8.03 -13.99
C PHE A 68 7.51 -6.91 -14.80
N SER A 69 6.18 -6.92 -14.89
CA SER A 69 5.39 -5.87 -15.54
C SER A 69 4.80 -4.91 -14.51
N LEU A 70 5.35 -3.69 -14.46
CA LEU A 70 4.95 -2.65 -13.49
C LEU A 70 3.45 -2.35 -13.57
N TRP A 71 2.88 -2.34 -14.78
CA TRP A 71 1.46 -2.08 -14.99
C TRP A 71 0.56 -3.18 -14.46
N LEU A 72 0.91 -4.45 -14.69
CA LEU A 72 0.11 -5.58 -14.22
C LEU A 72 0.21 -5.73 -12.70
N MET A 73 1.39 -5.50 -12.12
CA MET A 73 1.59 -5.46 -10.68
C MET A 73 0.78 -4.33 -10.02
N ALA A 74 0.77 -3.13 -10.60
CA ALA A 74 -0.04 -2.01 -10.11
C ALA A 74 -1.54 -2.34 -10.18
N LEU A 75 -2.00 -2.91 -11.29
CA LEU A 75 -3.40 -3.34 -11.44
C LEU A 75 -3.78 -4.42 -10.43
N GLY A 76 -2.92 -5.42 -10.21
CA GLY A 76 -3.14 -6.46 -9.20
C GLY A 76 -3.32 -5.91 -7.80
N GLY A 77 -2.44 -4.98 -7.43
CA GLY A 77 -2.53 -4.27 -6.15
C GLY A 77 -3.83 -3.48 -6.01
N VAL A 78 -4.19 -2.68 -7.02
CA VAL A 78 -5.44 -1.88 -7.01
C VAL A 78 -6.68 -2.77 -6.94
N ILE A 79 -6.74 -3.85 -7.71
CA ILE A 79 -7.87 -4.78 -7.69
C ILE A 79 -8.00 -5.45 -6.32
N ALA A 80 -6.90 -5.94 -5.74
CA ALA A 80 -6.92 -6.56 -4.42
C ALA A 80 -7.36 -5.57 -3.32
N GLY A 81 -6.81 -4.35 -3.33
CA GLY A 81 -7.21 -3.29 -2.40
C GLY A 81 -8.70 -2.93 -2.52
N LEU A 82 -9.21 -2.77 -3.75
CA LEU A 82 -10.62 -2.50 -4.00
C LEU A 82 -11.53 -3.64 -3.51
N LEU A 83 -11.15 -4.88 -3.78
CA LEU A 83 -11.92 -6.05 -3.33
C LEU A 83 -12.04 -6.08 -1.80
N VAL A 84 -10.96 -5.82 -1.07
CA VAL A 84 -10.99 -5.82 0.41
C VAL A 84 -11.81 -4.65 0.95
N VAL A 85 -11.67 -3.44 0.39
CA VAL A 85 -12.47 -2.29 0.81
C VAL A 85 -13.96 -2.52 0.56
N LEU A 86 -14.33 -3.06 -0.61
CA LEU A 86 -15.71 -3.39 -0.94
C LEU A 86 -16.27 -4.50 -0.04
N ALA A 87 -15.48 -5.54 0.23
CA ALA A 87 -15.87 -6.61 1.14
C ALA A 87 -16.08 -6.08 2.56
N ALA A 88 -15.19 -5.26 3.08
CA ALA A 88 -15.31 -4.67 4.41
C ALA A 88 -16.53 -3.74 4.53
N GLY A 89 -16.79 -2.92 3.51
CA GLY A 89 -17.97 -2.06 3.44
C GLY A 89 -19.28 -2.84 3.28
N ALA A 90 -19.28 -3.97 2.55
CA ALA A 90 -20.44 -4.85 2.47
C ALA A 90 -20.73 -5.51 3.83
N VAL A 91 -19.69 -6.01 4.50
CA VAL A 91 -19.81 -6.60 5.84
C VAL A 91 -20.30 -5.56 6.86
N SER A 92 -19.80 -4.33 6.83
CA SER A 92 -20.26 -3.27 7.75
C SER A 92 -21.70 -2.81 7.50
N ARG A 93 -22.25 -3.06 6.31
CA ARG A 93 -23.67 -2.77 5.99
C ARG A 93 -24.61 -3.87 6.46
N VAL A 94 -24.15 -5.11 6.47
CA VAL A 94 -24.97 -6.29 6.84
C VAL A 94 -24.86 -6.58 8.34
N THR A 95 -23.80 -6.11 9.00
CA THR A 95 -23.56 -6.31 10.43
C THR A 95 -23.68 -5.01 11.23
N VAL A 96 -23.78 -5.12 12.55
CA VAL A 96 -23.76 -3.97 13.48
C VAL A 96 -22.33 -3.40 13.66
N LEU A 97 -21.33 -4.04 13.05
CA LEU A 97 -19.92 -3.64 13.15
C LEU A 97 -19.65 -2.38 12.32
N LYS A 98 -18.89 -1.46 12.91
CA LYS A 98 -18.37 -0.28 12.20
C LYS A 98 -17.39 -0.73 11.10
N GLU A 99 -17.32 0.05 10.03
CA GLU A 99 -16.42 -0.20 8.89
C GLU A 99 -14.96 -0.44 9.31
N ASP A 100 -14.49 0.30 10.32
CA ASP A 100 -13.16 0.11 10.92
C ASP A 100 -12.97 -1.27 11.57
N ALA A 101 -14.00 -1.81 12.22
CA ALA A 101 -13.94 -3.12 12.85
C ALA A 101 -13.95 -4.24 11.80
N SER A 102 -14.70 -4.07 10.71
CA SER A 102 -14.67 -4.98 9.57
C SER A 102 -13.29 -4.98 8.89
N LEU A 103 -12.70 -3.82 8.64
CA LEU A 103 -11.36 -3.72 8.07
C LEU A 103 -10.28 -4.32 8.98
N ALA A 104 -10.39 -4.11 10.30
CA ALA A 104 -9.50 -4.73 11.27
C ALA A 104 -9.60 -6.27 11.27
N ALA A 105 -10.81 -6.82 11.10
CA ALA A 105 -11.01 -8.28 10.99
C ALA A 105 -10.37 -8.86 9.72
N PHE A 106 -10.55 -8.21 8.57
CA PHE A 106 -9.89 -8.63 7.32
C PHE A 106 -8.37 -8.54 7.42
N TYR A 107 -7.85 -7.47 8.03
CA TYR A 107 -6.42 -7.32 8.30
C TYR A 107 -5.87 -8.48 9.17
N LEU A 108 -6.49 -8.76 10.32
CA LEU A 108 -6.06 -9.85 11.21
C LEU A 108 -6.14 -11.22 10.51
N THR A 109 -7.16 -11.43 9.68
CA THR A 109 -7.31 -12.67 8.90
C THR A 109 -6.20 -12.81 7.86
N SER A 110 -5.84 -11.73 7.17
CA SER A 110 -4.72 -11.70 6.22
C SER A 110 -3.39 -12.02 6.91
N LEU A 111 -3.18 -11.47 8.10
CA LEU A 111 -1.96 -11.69 8.90
C LEU A 111 -1.89 -13.14 9.40
N ALA A 112 -3.02 -13.69 9.84
CA ALA A 112 -3.14 -15.10 10.23
C ALA A 112 -2.87 -16.07 9.06
N LEU A 113 -3.18 -15.68 7.83
CA LEU A 113 -2.89 -16.45 6.62
C LEU A 113 -1.43 -16.37 6.18
N GLY A 114 -0.60 -15.53 6.82
CA GLY A 114 0.85 -15.50 6.61
C GLY A 114 1.38 -14.39 5.70
N VAL A 115 0.65 -13.28 5.55
CA VAL A 115 1.16 -12.03 4.95
C VAL A 115 1.69 -11.12 6.05
#